data_AF-A0A914UIK1-F1
#
_entry.id   AF-A0A914UIK1-F1
#
_cell.length_a   1.000
_cell.length_b   1.000
_cell.length_c   1.000
_cell.angle_alpha   90.00
_cell.angle_beta   90.00
_cell.angle_gamma   90.00
#
_symmetry.space_group_name_H-M   'P 1'
#
loop_
_entity.id
_entity.type
_entity.pdbx_description
1 polymer ?
#
loop_
_entity_poly.entity_id
_entity_poly.type
_entity_poly.pdbx_seq_one_letter_code
_entity_poly.pdbx_strand_id
1 'polypeptide(L)'
;MVESPTKVGRVHFAPLNVPLQRRLQTFAAFYYSFMTFFFPLLNIFLPFYIVFYTSYWWVLAIYAIFYIYDYQTPKRGGRPNRFLQEMTLHKWFAEYFPIQLVKTAEVKPNHNYLFGYHPHGVISIGALTSFGTAAAGVSEKFPKLKFRLATLGGNFFLPVRREYLIAFGLIDCGRESLEHVLSNEEKGQAVVLVI
;
A
#
# COMPACT_ATOMS: atom_id res chain seq x y z
N MET A 1 10.43 21.85 24.45
CA MET A 1 11.83 21.34 24.48
C MET A 1 11.76 19.84 24.36
N VAL A 2 12.43 19.25 23.37
CA VAL A 2 12.51 17.78 23.23
C VAL A 2 13.50 17.29 24.27
N GLU A 3 13.08 16.34 25.11
CA GLU A 3 13.96 15.75 26.12
C GLU A 3 15.10 14.99 25.44
N SER A 4 16.32 15.13 25.96
CA SER A 4 17.48 14.43 25.43
C SER A 4 17.37 12.92 25.66
N PRO A 5 17.80 12.07 24.72
CA PRO A 5 17.73 10.62 24.87
C PRO A 5 18.49 10.16 26.12
N THR A 6 17.83 9.34 26.94
CA THR A 6 18.43 8.76 28.15
C THR A 6 19.48 7.72 27.74
N LYS A 7 20.72 7.89 28.18
CA LYS A 7 21.82 6.96 27.89
C LYS A 7 22.05 6.02 29.07
N VAL A 8 21.94 4.72 28.84
CA VAL A 8 22.35 3.69 29.81
C VAL A 8 23.40 2.81 29.14
N GLY A 9 24.65 2.95 29.56
CA GLY A 9 25.79 2.29 28.90
C GLY A 9 25.97 2.73 27.44
N ARG A 10 25.96 1.78 26.50
CA ARG A 10 26.01 2.04 25.05
C ARG A 10 24.63 2.18 24.40
N VAL A 11 23.56 2.00 25.17
CA VAL A 11 22.18 2.03 24.66
C VAL A 11 21.64 3.45 24.83
N HIS A 12 21.14 4.00 23.72
CA HIS A 12 20.43 5.27 23.69
C HIS A 12 18.93 4.98 23.66
N PHE A 13 18.23 5.30 24.74
CA PHE A 13 16.78 5.13 24.82
C PHE A 13 16.08 6.33 24.18
N ALA A 14 14.94 6.05 23.52
CA ALA A 14 14.08 7.10 23.02
C ALA A 14 13.57 7.95 24.21
N PRO A 15 13.59 9.29 24.10
CA PRO A 15 13.07 10.14 25.16
C PRO A 15 11.58 9.90 25.37
N LEU A 16 11.13 9.91 26.63
CA LEU A 16 9.72 9.70 26.98
C LEU A 16 8.87 10.92 26.60
N ASN A 17 9.44 12.12 26.70
CA ASN A 17 8.77 13.35 26.31
C ASN A 17 9.09 13.75 24.86
N VAL A 18 8.43 13.08 23.91
CA VAL A 18 8.42 13.44 22.49
C VAL A 18 7.13 14.18 22.09
N PRO A 19 7.21 15.16 21.16
CA PRO A 19 6.03 15.85 20.64
C PRO A 19 5.02 14.90 20.00
N LEU A 20 3.73 15.27 20.03
CA LEU A 20 2.64 14.46 19.46
C LEU A 20 2.92 14.07 18.00
N GLN A 21 3.46 14.96 17.17
CA GLN A 21 3.79 14.66 15.78
C GLN A 21 4.76 13.48 15.67
N ARG A 22 5.80 13.40 16.52
CA ARG A 22 6.73 12.26 16.52
C ARG A 22 6.06 10.96 16.96
N ARG A 23 5.10 11.03 17.88
CA ARG A 23 4.29 9.87 18.30
C ARG A 23 3.41 9.37 17.16
N LEU A 24 2.77 10.27 16.41
CA LEU A 24 1.94 9.93 15.25
C LEU A 24 2.76 9.34 14.10
N GLN A 25 3.95 9.88 13.84
CA GLN A 25 4.90 9.31 12.88
C GLN A 25 5.37 7.90 13.29
N THR A 26 5.67 7.70 14.58
CA THR A 26 6.02 6.37 15.12
C THR A 26 4.85 5.40 15.04
N PHE A 27 3.63 5.85 15.34
CA PHE A 27 2.41 5.07 15.18
C PHE A 27 2.17 4.68 13.73
N ALA A 28 2.41 5.59 12.78
CA ALA A 28 2.32 5.28 11.36
C ALA A 28 3.35 4.21 10.95
N ALA A 29 4.61 4.33 11.40
CA ALA A 29 5.62 3.31 11.17
C ALA A 29 5.19 1.94 11.72
N PHE A 30 4.70 1.92 12.97
CA PHE A 30 4.16 0.71 13.58
C PHE A 30 2.98 0.14 12.79
N TYR A 31 2.04 0.97 12.35
CA TYR A 31 0.89 0.56 11.55
C TYR A 31 1.33 -0.17 10.27
N TYR A 32 2.26 0.40 9.50
CA TYR A 32 2.75 -0.22 8.28
C TYR A 32 3.51 -1.53 8.55
N SER A 33 4.30 -1.59 9.62
CA SER A 33 4.94 -2.83 10.06
C SER A 33 3.89 -3.88 10.46
N PHE A 34 2.86 -3.48 11.19
CA PHE A 34 1.76 -4.34 11.59
C PHE A 34 1.00 -4.90 10.39
N MET A 35 0.61 -4.03 9.46
CA MET A 35 -0.08 -4.41 8.22
C MET A 35 0.76 -5.32 7.33
N THR A 36 2.08 -5.18 7.38
CA THR A 36 2.98 -6.04 6.60
C THR A 36 3.15 -7.41 7.22
N PHE A 37 3.49 -7.49 8.51
CA PHE A 37 3.96 -8.73 9.16
C PHE A 37 2.88 -9.47 9.94
N PHE A 38 2.04 -8.75 10.68
CA PHE A 38 1.07 -9.36 11.60
C PHE A 38 -0.32 -9.51 10.99
N PHE A 39 -0.73 -8.57 10.13
CA PHE A 39 -2.04 -8.64 9.48
C PHE A 39 -2.26 -9.88 8.60
N PRO A 40 -1.26 -10.43 7.88
CA PRO A 40 -1.39 -11.73 7.22
C PRO A 40 -1.76 -12.88 8.16
N LEU A 41 -1.17 -12.89 9.36
CA LEU A 41 -1.47 -13.91 10.37
C LEU A 41 -2.93 -13.77 10.83
N LEU A 42 -3.41 -12.55 11.06
CA LEU A 42 -4.82 -12.32 11.38
C LEU A 42 -5.76 -12.76 10.26
N ASN A 43 -5.38 -12.56 9.00
CA ASN A 43 -6.15 -13.02 7.84
C ASN A 43 -6.29 -14.55 7.80
N ILE A 44 -5.34 -15.28 8.37
CA ILE A 44 -5.38 -16.74 8.46
C ILE A 44 -6.19 -17.15 9.69
N PHE A 45 -5.83 -16.68 10.89
CA PHE A 45 -6.41 -17.15 12.15
C PHE A 45 -7.85 -16.67 12.40
N LEU A 46 -8.22 -15.46 11.96
CA LEU A 46 -9.54 -14.91 12.23
C LEU A 46 -10.67 -15.71 11.56
N PRO A 47 -10.57 -16.13 10.28
CA PRO A 47 -11.56 -17.05 9.70
C PRO A 47 -11.70 -18.36 10.47
N PHE A 48 -10.58 -18.99 10.88
CA PHE A 48 -10.63 -20.20 11.71
C PHE A 48 -11.39 -19.93 13.01
N TYR A 49 -11.08 -18.84 13.71
CA TYR A 49 -11.78 -18.47 14.92
C TYR A 49 -13.29 -18.29 14.69
N ILE A 50 -13.69 -17.57 13.64
CA ILE A 50 -15.10 -17.32 13.32
C ILE A 50 -15.85 -18.64 13.06
N VAL A 51 -15.28 -19.56 12.28
CA VAL A 51 -15.92 -20.84 11.96
C VAL A 51 -16.08 -21.74 13.19
N PHE A 52 -15.03 -21.86 14.01
CA PHE A 52 -15.00 -22.85 15.08
C PHE A 52 -15.57 -22.34 16.42
N TYR A 53 -15.57 -21.03 16.65
CA TYR A 53 -15.90 -20.46 17.96
C TYR A 53 -17.04 -19.45 17.94
N THR A 54 -17.64 -19.17 16.78
CA THR A 54 -18.74 -18.21 16.66
C THR A 54 -19.86 -18.70 15.75
N SER A 55 -21.05 -18.12 15.86
CA SER A 55 -22.17 -18.40 14.94
C SER A 55 -22.11 -17.56 13.65
N TYR A 56 -21.05 -16.77 13.43
CA TYR A 56 -20.93 -15.82 12.31
C TYR A 56 -20.27 -16.40 11.05
N TRP A 57 -20.23 -17.73 10.89
CA TRP A 57 -19.65 -18.40 9.72
C TRP A 57 -20.25 -17.91 8.38
N TRP A 58 -21.52 -17.50 8.39
CA TRP A 58 -22.22 -16.98 7.22
C TRP A 58 -21.57 -15.71 6.65
N VAL A 59 -20.89 -14.90 7.48
CA VAL A 59 -20.14 -13.72 7.02
C VAL A 59 -18.99 -14.15 6.10
N LEU A 60 -18.29 -15.22 6.47
CA LEU A 60 -17.22 -15.78 5.64
C LEU A 60 -17.77 -16.39 4.35
N ALA A 61 -18.95 -17.03 4.41
CA ALA A 61 -19.60 -17.58 3.22
C ALA A 61 -19.98 -16.46 2.22
N ILE A 62 -20.59 -15.37 2.69
CA ILE A 62 -20.91 -14.21 1.86
C ILE A 62 -19.64 -13.62 1.24
N TYR A 63 -18.60 -13.42 2.06
CA TYR A 63 -17.34 -12.90 1.54
C TYR A 63 -16.68 -13.85 0.55
N ALA A 64 -16.74 -15.17 0.77
CA ALA A 64 -16.18 -16.16 -0.16
C ALA A 64 -16.88 -16.12 -1.53
N ILE A 65 -18.21 -15.96 -1.57
CA ILE A 65 -18.96 -15.76 -2.81
C ILE A 65 -18.48 -14.51 -3.53
N PHE A 66 -18.35 -13.39 -2.80
CA PHE A 66 -17.82 -12.15 -3.36
C PHE A 66 -16.38 -12.33 -3.89
N TYR A 67 -15.51 -12.99 -3.12
CA TYR A 67 -14.13 -13.24 -3.49
C TYR A 67 -14.01 -14.05 -4.78
N ILE A 68 -14.84 -15.09 -4.95
CA ILE A 68 -14.85 -15.91 -6.17
C ILE A 68 -15.31 -15.08 -7.36
N TYR A 69 -16.41 -14.32 -7.21
CA TYR A 69 -16.90 -13.43 -8.25
C TYR A 69 -15.85 -12.37 -8.66
N ASP A 70 -15.17 -11.81 -7.66
CA ASP A 70 -14.24 -10.70 -7.82
C ASP A 70 -12.80 -11.16 -8.08
N TYR A 71 -12.52 -12.47 -8.13
CA TYR A 71 -11.17 -13.04 -8.08
C TYR A 71 -10.16 -12.37 -9.02
N GLN A 72 -10.59 -12.03 -10.23
CA GLN A 72 -9.75 -11.46 -11.30
C GLN A 72 -9.44 -9.96 -11.14
N THR A 73 -10.02 -9.26 -10.16
CA THR A 73 -9.86 -7.81 -10.00
C THR A 73 -8.41 -7.30 -9.93
N PRO A 74 -7.45 -7.97 -9.24
CA PRO A 74 -6.03 -7.58 -9.28
C PRO A 74 -5.41 -7.59 -10.68
N LYS A 75 -5.95 -8.39 -11.61
CA LYS A 75 -5.50 -8.49 -12.99
C LYS A 75 -6.28 -7.60 -13.95
N ARG A 76 -7.35 -6.95 -13.47
CA ARG A 76 -8.24 -6.10 -14.26
C ARG A 76 -8.19 -4.63 -13.84
N GLY A 77 -7.00 -4.17 -13.45
CA GLY A 77 -6.75 -2.77 -13.06
C GLY A 77 -7.12 -2.38 -11.64
N GLY A 78 -7.66 -3.32 -10.84
CA GLY A 78 -8.01 -3.11 -9.44
C GLY A 78 -9.18 -2.14 -9.21
N ARG A 79 -9.43 -1.82 -7.94
CA ARG A 79 -10.41 -0.84 -7.46
C ARG A 79 -9.80 0.08 -6.40
N PRO A 80 -8.94 1.04 -6.79
CA PRO A 80 -8.35 1.95 -5.81
C PRO A 80 -9.41 2.79 -5.12
N ASN A 81 -9.19 3.05 -3.85
CA ASN A 81 -10.06 3.86 -3.02
C ASN A 81 -9.33 5.12 -2.59
N ARG A 82 -9.68 6.27 -3.20
CA ARG A 82 -9.03 7.56 -2.92
C ARG A 82 -9.07 7.94 -1.44
N PHE A 83 -10.17 7.66 -0.75
CA PHE A 83 -10.28 7.96 0.67
C PHE A 83 -9.20 7.24 1.49
N LEU A 84 -8.95 5.96 1.18
CA LEU A 84 -7.88 5.21 1.84
C LEU A 84 -6.50 5.70 1.42
N GLN A 85 -6.29 5.96 0.13
CA GLN A 85 -4.99 6.46 -0.37
C GLN A 85 -4.62 7.84 0.18
N GLU A 86 -5.60 8.68 0.52
CA GLU A 86 -5.43 10.06 0.99
C GLU A 86 -5.40 10.20 2.53
N MET A 87 -5.49 9.09 3.27
CA MET A 87 -5.46 9.13 4.74
C MET A 87 -4.20 9.83 5.26
N THR A 88 -4.38 10.73 6.24
CA THR A 88 -3.30 11.48 6.91
C THR A 88 -2.22 10.57 7.50
N LEU A 89 -2.57 9.34 7.86
CA LEU A 89 -1.65 8.30 8.32
C LEU A 89 -0.46 8.11 7.38
N HIS A 90 -0.70 8.16 6.07
CA HIS A 90 0.34 7.96 5.06
C HIS A 90 1.33 9.14 5.03
N LYS A 91 0.85 10.36 5.28
CA LYS A 91 1.71 11.55 5.41
C LYS A 91 2.64 11.44 6.60
N TRP A 92 2.14 10.99 7.76
CA TRP A 92 2.98 10.75 8.94
C TRP A 92 4.04 9.66 8.69
N PHE A 93 3.69 8.61 7.94
CA PHE A 93 4.66 7.59 7.55
C PHE A 93 5.75 8.15 6.63
N ALA A 94 5.36 8.92 5.61
CA ALA A 94 6.31 9.57 4.69
C ALA A 94 7.25 10.53 5.43
N GLU A 95 6.74 11.30 6.41
CA GLU A 95 7.57 12.18 7.25
C GLU A 95 8.52 11.44 8.19
N TYR A 96 8.14 10.23 8.65
CA TYR A 96 9.00 9.41 9.51
C TYR A 96 10.26 8.92 8.75
N PHE A 97 10.09 8.51 7.49
CA PHE A 97 11.16 7.97 6.61
C PHE A 97 11.63 8.94 5.52
N PRO A 98 11.50 10.25 5.75
CA PRO A 98 11.54 11.32 4.72
C PRO A 98 11.29 10.91 3.26
N ILE A 99 10.18 10.21 2.97
CA ILE A 99 9.86 9.72 1.62
C ILE A 99 9.44 10.90 0.73
N GLN A 100 10.15 11.09 -0.38
CA GLN A 100 9.85 12.15 -1.35
C GLN A 100 9.85 11.60 -2.78
N LEU A 101 8.85 12.00 -3.57
CA LEU A 101 8.77 11.69 -4.99
C LEU A 101 9.30 12.88 -5.80
N VAL A 102 10.49 12.81 -6.39
CA VAL A 102 11.03 13.93 -7.18
C VAL A 102 10.70 13.75 -8.65
N LYS A 103 10.00 14.74 -9.25
CA LYS A 103 9.74 14.75 -10.69
C LYS A 103 10.97 15.31 -11.41
N THR A 104 11.63 14.48 -12.20
CA THR A 104 12.86 14.85 -12.94
C THR A 104 12.62 15.16 -14.41
N ALA A 105 11.49 14.73 -14.96
CA ALA A 105 11.13 14.96 -16.36
C ALA A 105 9.62 15.15 -16.53
N GLU A 106 9.25 15.84 -17.61
CA GLU A 106 7.85 15.95 -18.03
C GLU A 106 7.38 14.66 -18.69
N VAL A 107 6.22 14.17 -18.26
CA VAL A 107 5.60 12.95 -18.79
C VAL A 107 4.31 13.36 -19.48
N LYS A 108 4.22 13.09 -20.79
CA LYS A 108 3.07 13.48 -21.61
C LYS A 108 1.84 12.64 -21.21
N PRO A 109 0.69 13.25 -20.93
CA PRO A 109 -0.48 12.50 -20.46
C PRO A 109 -1.17 11.64 -21.54
N ASN A 110 -0.78 11.79 -22.80
CA ASN A 110 -1.43 11.10 -23.93
C ASN A 110 -0.83 9.70 -24.22
N HIS A 111 0.03 9.19 -23.35
CA HIS A 111 0.60 7.86 -23.47
C HIS A 111 0.35 7.05 -22.20
N ASN A 112 0.43 5.73 -22.34
CA ASN A 112 0.46 4.80 -21.22
C ASN A 112 1.92 4.43 -20.93
N TYR A 113 2.28 4.32 -19.66
CA TYR A 113 3.67 4.19 -19.22
C TYR A 113 3.85 2.97 -18.32
N LEU A 114 4.95 2.26 -18.54
CA LEU A 114 5.49 1.28 -17.61
C LEU A 114 6.75 1.88 -16.96
N PHE A 115 6.68 2.17 -15.68
CA PHE A 115 7.79 2.64 -14.85
C PHE A 115 8.44 1.47 -14.14
N GLY A 116 9.77 1.41 -14.12
CA GLY A 116 10.52 0.52 -13.23
C GLY A 116 10.81 1.21 -11.90
N TYR A 117 10.66 0.48 -10.79
CA TYR A 117 11.05 0.93 -9.45
C TYR A 117 12.16 0.04 -8.89
N HIS A 118 13.34 0.63 -8.69
CA HIS A 118 14.54 -0.02 -8.14
C HIS A 118 15.47 1.04 -7.50
N PRO A 119 16.22 0.74 -6.42
CA PRO A 119 16.21 -0.51 -5.64
C PRO A 119 15.01 -0.58 -4.68
N HIS A 120 14.66 -1.80 -4.30
CA HIS A 120 13.63 -2.02 -3.28
C HIS A 120 14.10 -2.98 -2.20
N GLY A 121 13.64 -2.74 -0.97
CA GLY A 121 13.71 -3.74 0.10
C GLY A 121 12.61 -4.79 -0.07
N VAL A 122 12.61 -5.82 0.76
CA VAL A 122 11.67 -6.96 0.70
C VAL A 122 10.18 -6.54 0.58
N ILE A 123 9.80 -5.38 1.12
CA ILE A 123 8.40 -4.95 1.24
C ILE A 123 8.05 -3.78 0.29
N SER A 124 9.04 -3.13 -0.32
CA SER A 124 8.84 -2.00 -1.26
C SER A 124 7.92 -0.87 -0.74
N ILE A 125 7.95 -0.58 0.58
CA ILE A 125 7.06 0.41 1.20
C ILE A 125 7.27 1.83 0.62
N GLY A 126 8.49 2.16 0.17
CA GLY A 126 8.77 3.41 -0.53
C GLY A 126 7.92 3.57 -1.80
N ALA A 127 7.79 2.51 -2.60
CA ALA A 127 6.95 2.50 -3.80
C ALA A 127 5.46 2.60 -3.44
N LEU A 128 5.00 1.85 -2.43
CA LEU A 128 3.62 1.93 -1.94
C LEU A 128 3.28 3.34 -1.46
N THR A 129 4.14 3.95 -0.65
CA THR A 129 3.92 5.31 -0.13
C THR A 129 3.97 6.34 -1.24
N SER A 130 4.85 6.17 -2.23
CA SER A 130 5.02 7.14 -3.32
C SER A 130 3.92 7.07 -4.38
N PHE A 131 3.49 5.87 -4.76
CA PHE A 131 2.59 5.67 -5.90
C PHE A 131 1.24 5.04 -5.53
N GLY A 132 1.18 4.31 -4.42
CA GLY A 132 -0.06 3.70 -3.92
C GLY A 132 -0.83 4.59 -2.95
N THR A 133 -0.22 5.64 -2.40
CA THR A 133 -0.86 6.63 -1.52
C THR A 133 -0.66 8.06 -2.04
N ALA A 134 -1.41 9.02 -1.52
CA ALA A 134 -1.23 10.44 -1.82
C ALA A 134 -0.10 11.10 -1.01
N ALA A 135 0.61 10.35 -0.15
CA ALA A 135 1.54 10.94 0.82
C ALA A 135 2.75 11.66 0.20
N ALA A 136 3.28 11.14 -0.92
CA ALA A 136 4.42 11.75 -1.61
C ALA A 136 4.03 12.78 -2.68
N GLY A 137 2.72 13.06 -2.81
CA GLY A 137 2.19 14.05 -3.74
C GLY A 137 2.20 13.61 -5.21
N VAL A 138 1.94 12.32 -5.48
CA VAL A 138 1.96 11.79 -6.87
C VAL A 138 0.90 12.42 -7.76
N SER A 139 -0.30 12.63 -7.23
CA SER A 139 -1.41 13.23 -7.98
C SER A 139 -1.16 14.71 -8.28
N GLU A 140 -0.44 15.43 -7.43
CA GLU A 140 -0.06 16.82 -7.64
C GLU A 140 1.04 16.95 -8.68
N LYS A 141 2.01 16.01 -8.69
CA LYS A 141 3.15 16.02 -9.63
C LYS A 141 2.75 15.51 -11.02
N PHE A 142 1.77 14.61 -11.07
CA PHE A 142 1.29 13.96 -12.29
C PHE A 142 -0.25 13.92 -12.32
N PRO A 143 -0.94 15.07 -12.41
CA PRO A 143 -2.40 15.15 -12.24
C PRO A 143 -3.22 14.44 -13.31
N LYS A 144 -2.61 14.17 -14.46
CA LYS A 144 -3.25 13.50 -15.60
C LYS A 144 -2.86 12.02 -15.71
N LEU A 145 -2.03 11.50 -14.80
CA LEU A 145 -1.64 10.10 -14.78
C LEU A 145 -2.35 9.34 -13.66
N LYS A 146 -2.84 8.14 -13.98
CA LYS A 146 -3.43 7.20 -13.04
C LYS A 146 -2.41 6.12 -12.73
N PHE A 147 -1.83 6.18 -11.54
CA PHE A 147 -0.82 5.21 -11.11
C PHE A 147 -1.46 3.91 -10.59
N ARG A 148 -0.82 2.80 -10.93
CA ARG A 148 -1.04 1.45 -10.37
C ARG A 148 0.31 0.86 -10.00
N LEU A 149 0.39 0.26 -8.81
CA LEU A 149 1.62 -0.38 -8.36
C LEU A 149 1.52 -1.89 -8.59
N ALA A 150 2.37 -2.43 -9.44
CA ALA A 150 2.39 -3.86 -9.72
C ALA A 150 3.19 -4.62 -8.64
N THR A 151 2.61 -5.69 -8.11
CA THR A 151 3.23 -6.56 -7.11
C THR A 151 2.99 -8.03 -7.42
N LEU A 152 3.71 -8.92 -6.74
CA LEU A 152 3.60 -10.36 -6.90
C LEU A 152 2.17 -10.85 -6.66
N GLY A 153 1.64 -11.66 -7.58
CA GLY A 153 0.26 -12.19 -7.50
C GLY A 153 -0.09 -12.90 -6.19
N GLY A 154 0.89 -13.55 -5.55
CA GLY A 154 0.70 -14.21 -4.25
C GLY A 154 0.24 -13.27 -3.13
N ASN A 155 0.49 -11.96 -3.25
CA ASN A 155 -0.01 -10.97 -2.30
C ASN A 155 -1.55 -10.86 -2.28
N PHE A 156 -2.23 -11.28 -3.36
CA PHE A 156 -3.68 -11.20 -3.50
C PHE A 156 -4.42 -12.48 -3.09
N PHE A 157 -3.75 -13.50 -2.56
CA PHE A 157 -4.41 -14.73 -2.13
C PHE A 157 -5.10 -14.65 -0.77
N LEU A 158 -4.61 -13.79 0.12
CA LEU A 158 -5.21 -13.61 1.44
C LEU A 158 -6.42 -12.66 1.36
N PRO A 159 -7.65 -13.11 1.65
CA PRO A 159 -8.90 -12.35 1.55
C PRO A 159 -8.84 -10.86 1.90
N VAL A 160 -8.71 -10.52 3.18
CA VAL A 160 -8.82 -9.13 3.64
C VAL A 160 -7.58 -8.31 3.26
N ARG A 161 -6.39 -8.94 3.23
CA ARG A 161 -5.17 -8.31 2.74
C ARG A 161 -5.29 -7.92 1.27
N ARG A 162 -5.85 -8.79 0.43
CA ARG A 162 -6.12 -8.52 -0.98
C ARG A 162 -6.95 -7.24 -1.13
N GLU A 163 -8.04 -7.10 -0.37
CA GLU A 163 -8.88 -5.90 -0.42
C GLU A 163 -8.11 -4.63 -0.10
N TYR A 164 -7.27 -4.69 0.94
CA TYR A 164 -6.42 -3.58 1.33
C TYR A 164 -5.46 -3.20 0.20
N LEU A 165 -4.74 -4.17 -0.39
CA LEU A 165 -3.79 -3.90 -1.47
C LEU A 165 -4.47 -3.33 -2.73
N ILE A 166 -5.59 -3.91 -3.14
CA ILE A 166 -6.35 -3.41 -4.29
C ILE A 166 -6.83 -1.96 -4.04
N ALA A 167 -7.24 -1.64 -2.80
CA ALA A 167 -7.67 -0.30 -2.44
C ALA A 167 -6.53 0.74 -2.51
N PHE A 168 -5.27 0.33 -2.27
CA PHE A 168 -4.09 1.16 -2.55
C PHE A 168 -3.73 1.26 -4.04
N GLY A 169 -4.53 0.65 -4.92
CA GLY A 169 -4.28 0.64 -6.35
C GLY A 169 -3.17 -0.33 -6.77
N LEU A 170 -2.92 -1.37 -5.96
CA LEU A 170 -2.00 -2.42 -6.34
C LEU A 170 -2.68 -3.42 -7.28
N ILE A 171 -1.90 -3.89 -8.24
CA ILE A 171 -2.32 -4.87 -9.25
C ILE A 171 -1.29 -6.01 -9.33
N ASP A 172 -1.70 -7.12 -9.95
CA ASP A 172 -0.81 -8.24 -10.25
C ASP A 172 0.27 -7.81 -11.26
N CYS A 173 1.51 -8.25 -11.07
CA CYS A 173 2.63 -7.93 -11.96
C CYS A 173 2.72 -8.81 -13.22
N GLY A 174 1.83 -9.79 -13.37
CA GLY A 174 1.74 -10.67 -14.51
C GLY A 174 1.34 -9.93 -15.78
N ARG A 175 1.80 -10.46 -16.93
CA ARG A 175 1.60 -9.89 -18.26
C ARG A 175 0.16 -9.48 -18.54
N GLU A 176 -0.79 -10.37 -18.25
CA GLU A 176 -2.23 -10.15 -18.45
C GLU A 176 -2.71 -8.86 -17.77
N SER A 177 -2.27 -8.62 -16.53
CA SER A 177 -2.63 -7.46 -15.74
C SER A 177 -2.04 -6.17 -16.30
N LEU A 178 -0.75 -6.21 -16.65
CA LEU A 178 -0.05 -5.07 -17.22
C LEU A 178 -0.64 -4.68 -18.58
N GLU A 179 -0.88 -5.65 -19.45
CA GLU A 179 -1.49 -5.44 -20.76
C GLU A 179 -2.92 -4.91 -20.63
N HIS A 180 -3.70 -5.41 -19.67
CA HIS A 180 -5.06 -4.91 -19.42
C HIS A 180 -5.07 -3.41 -19.08
N VAL A 181 -4.17 -2.96 -18.21
CA VAL A 181 -4.09 -1.54 -17.82
C VAL A 181 -3.47 -0.69 -18.93
N LEU A 182 -2.40 -1.15 -19.57
CA LEU A 182 -1.65 -0.37 -20.55
C LEU A 182 -2.32 -0.31 -21.93
N SER A 183 -3.22 -1.25 -22.24
CA SER A 183 -4.00 -1.25 -23.49
C SER A 183 -5.28 -0.43 -23.40
N ASN A 184 -5.54 0.23 -22.26
CA ASN A 184 -6.72 1.07 -22.10
C ASN A 184 -6.74 2.20 -23.14
N GLU A 185 -7.90 2.40 -23.77
CA GLU A 185 -8.15 3.47 -24.74
C GLU A 185 -7.99 4.85 -24.09
N GLU A 186 -8.40 4.97 -22.81
CA GLU A 186 -8.16 6.15 -21.99
C GLU A 186 -6.67 6.24 -21.65
N LYS A 187 -5.98 7.20 -22.28
CA LYS A 187 -4.56 7.48 -22.07
C LYS A 187 -4.29 8.03 -20.66
N GLY A 188 -3.02 7.98 -20.27
CA GLY A 188 -2.56 8.44 -18.96
C GLY A 188 -2.52 7.32 -17.91
N GLN A 189 -2.56 6.05 -18.32
CA GLN A 189 -2.32 4.94 -17.39
C GLN A 189 -0.82 4.81 -17.12
N ALA A 190 -0.44 4.71 -15.85
CA ALA A 190 0.93 4.51 -15.44
C ALA A 190 1.02 3.29 -14.51
N VAL A 191 1.76 2.27 -14.92
CA VAL A 191 2.03 1.12 -14.07
C VAL A 191 3.46 1.21 -13.55
N VAL A 192 3.64 1.08 -12.24
CA VAL A 192 4.95 1.02 -11.59
C VAL A 192 5.24 -0.44 -11.28
N LEU A 193 6.21 -1.03 -11.97
CA LEU A 193 6.69 -2.38 -11.74
C LEU A 193 7.90 -2.34 -10.81
N VAL A 194 7.78 -3.04 -9.69
CA VAL A 194 8.89 -3.25 -8.75
C VAL A 194 9.82 -4.31 -9.33
N ILE A 195 11.09 -3.96 -9.56
CA ILE A 195 12.12 -4.80 -10.20
C ILE A 195 13.41 -4.89 -9.38
#